data_AF-A0A1V5FBB3-F1
#
_entry.id   AF-A0A1V5FBB3-F1
#
_cell.length_a   1.000
_cell.length_b   1.000
_cell.length_c   1.000
_cell.angle_alpha   90.00
_cell.angle_beta   90.00
_cell.angle_gamma   90.00
#
_symmetry.space_group_name_H-M   'P 1'
#
loop_
_entity.id
_entity.type
_entity.pdbx_description
1 polymer ?
#
loop_
_entity_poly.entity_id
_entity_poly.type
_entity_poly.pdbx_seq_one_letter_code
_entity_poly.pdbx_strand_id
1 'polypeptide(L)'
;MGAPLIAHWPQGISAGRRGAVTQQYAYLPDIMATLVEAAGAQYPERFGDRDILPLEGRSFAHLLRGEERPVHEEPIFWEHEGNRAVRKGKWKLVALNHRPWELYDIDADRTETRNLANEKPALVRELSDAWEAWAERCEVEEWGAIQRLMRESEAQKKDG
;
A
#
# COMPACT_ATOMS: atom_id res chain seq x y z
N MET A 1 -1.69 -1.71 8.47
CA MET A 1 -0.77 -1.41 9.60
C MET A 1 -0.05 -0.10 9.29
N GLY A 2 0.24 0.73 10.28
CA GLY A 2 1.12 1.89 10.12
C GLY A 2 2.46 1.62 10.81
N ALA A 3 3.57 2.02 10.19
CA ALA A 3 4.90 1.94 10.78
C ALA A 3 5.56 3.32 10.78
N PRO A 4 6.41 3.65 11.77
CA PRO A 4 7.18 4.88 11.73
C PRO A 4 8.22 4.84 10.61
N LEU A 5 8.36 5.96 9.88
CA LEU A 5 9.43 6.20 8.92
C LEU A 5 10.18 7.48 9.31
N ILE A 6 11.50 7.39 9.43
CA ILE A 6 12.38 8.52 9.74
C ILE A 6 13.38 8.67 8.60
N ALA A 7 13.48 9.88 8.05
CA ALA A 7 14.44 10.22 7.00
C ALA A 7 15.48 11.22 7.53
N HIS A 8 16.76 10.98 7.21
CA HIS A 8 17.86 11.89 7.52
C HIS A 8 18.72 12.09 6.27
N TRP A 9 18.68 13.30 5.71
CA TRP A 9 19.46 13.68 4.54
C TRP A 9 19.73 15.19 4.56
N PRO A 10 20.81 15.66 5.21
CA PRO A 10 21.04 17.09 5.45
C PRO A 10 21.05 17.96 4.20
N GLN A 11 21.52 17.43 3.06
CA GLN A 11 21.60 18.16 1.80
C GLN A 11 20.30 18.11 0.99
N GLY A 12 19.47 17.07 1.14
CA GLY A 12 18.22 16.92 0.38
C GLY A 12 16.95 17.28 1.15
N ILE A 13 16.99 17.31 2.49
CA ILE A 13 15.89 17.79 3.32
C ILE A 13 16.08 19.28 3.59
N SER A 14 15.08 20.08 3.22
CA SER A 14 15.10 21.53 3.39
C SER A 14 15.22 21.90 4.87
N ALA A 15 15.91 23.01 5.17
CA ALA A 15 16.18 23.40 6.56
C ALA A 15 14.89 23.52 7.40
N GLY A 16 13.80 24.02 6.81
CA GLY A 16 12.49 24.13 7.46
C GLY A 16 11.78 22.80 7.74
N ARG A 17 12.21 21.69 7.13
CA ARG A 17 11.66 20.34 7.36
C ARG A 17 12.48 19.48 8.31
N ARG A 18 13.68 19.92 8.70
CA ARG A 18 14.53 19.17 9.63
C ARG A 18 13.86 19.09 11.01
N GLY A 19 13.60 17.88 11.48
CA GLY A 19 12.87 17.63 12.73
C GLY A 19 11.35 17.82 12.65
N ALA A 20 10.81 18.11 11.47
CA ALA A 20 9.37 18.22 11.26
C ALA A 20 8.72 16.84 11.06
N VAL A 21 7.42 16.76 11.36
CA VAL A 21 6.57 15.60 11.07
C VAL A 21 5.63 15.97 9.92
N THR A 22 5.30 15.02 9.06
CA THR A 22 4.19 15.16 8.11
C THR A 22 3.11 14.13 8.44
N GLN A 23 1.85 14.50 8.19
CA GLN A 23 0.71 13.59 8.27
C GLN A 23 0.37 12.96 6.92
N GLN A 24 1.08 13.33 5.85
CA GLN A 24 0.96 12.67 4.56
C GLN A 24 1.34 11.20 4.69
N TYR A 25 0.60 10.33 3.99
CA TYR A 25 0.89 8.90 3.97
C TYR A 25 1.67 8.53 2.72
N ALA A 26 2.56 7.57 2.90
CA ALA A 26 3.31 6.85 1.88
C ALA A 26 3.31 5.37 2.27
N TYR A 27 3.73 4.51 1.36
CA TYR A 27 3.85 3.07 1.59
C TYR A 27 5.13 2.52 0.96
N LEU A 28 5.44 1.25 1.23
CA LEU A 28 6.76 0.68 0.95
C LEU A 28 7.27 0.88 -0.50
N PRO A 29 6.46 0.73 -1.56
CA PRO A 29 6.90 0.94 -2.94
C PRO A 29 7.42 2.35 -3.23
N ASP A 30 6.92 3.36 -2.49
CA ASP A 30 7.32 4.76 -2.67
C ASP A 30 8.79 5.01 -2.32
N ILE A 31 9.39 4.16 -1.48
CA ILE A 31 10.80 4.27 -1.13
C ILE A 31 11.65 4.08 -2.37
N MET A 32 11.37 3.07 -3.20
CA MET A 32 12.11 2.85 -4.44
C MET A 32 11.96 4.04 -5.39
N ALA A 33 10.73 4.51 -5.59
CA ALA A 33 10.47 5.68 -6.45
C ALA A 33 11.20 6.94 -5.96
N THR A 34 11.24 7.15 -4.64
CA THR A 34 11.94 8.28 -4.02
C THR A 34 13.46 8.18 -4.18
N LEU A 35 14.04 6.98 -4.03
CA LEU A 35 15.48 6.77 -4.22
C LEU A 35 15.90 6.96 -5.68
N VAL A 36 15.07 6.52 -6.63
CA VAL A 36 15.31 6.72 -8.07
C VAL A 36 15.32 8.23 -8.40
N GLU A 37 14.32 8.99 -7.95
CA GLU A 37 14.30 10.46 -8.12
C GLU A 37 15.52 11.10 -7.46
N ALA A 38 15.81 10.75 -6.20
CA ALA A 38 16.89 11.35 -5.43
C ALA A 38 18.28 11.11 -6.05
N ALA A 39 18.48 9.95 -6.69
CA ALA A 39 19.71 9.61 -7.37
C ALA A 39 19.82 10.20 -8.78
N GLY A 40 18.73 10.75 -9.34
CA GLY A 40 18.67 11.11 -10.76
C GLY A 40 18.80 9.90 -11.69
N ALA A 41 18.46 8.70 -11.19
CA ALA A 41 18.59 7.46 -11.93
C ALA A 41 17.41 7.26 -12.90
N GLN A 42 17.62 6.43 -13.92
CA GLN A 42 16.53 5.90 -14.74
C GLN A 42 16.15 4.53 -14.20
N TYR A 43 14.85 4.31 -13.97
CA TYR A 43 14.35 2.99 -13.59
C TYR A 43 14.45 2.07 -14.81
N PRO A 44 15.15 0.93 -14.72
CA PRO A 44 15.39 0.08 -15.87
C PRO A 44 14.12 -0.66 -16.30
N GLU A 45 13.94 -0.83 -17.60
CA GLU A 45 12.85 -1.65 -18.17
C GLU A 45 13.26 -3.13 -18.27
N ARG A 46 14.56 -3.42 -18.33
CA ARG A 46 15.12 -4.77 -18.52
C ARG A 46 16.37 -5.00 -17.69
N PHE A 47 16.57 -6.24 -17.26
CA PHE A 47 17.82 -6.73 -16.69
C PHE A 47 18.23 -8.03 -17.39
N GLY A 48 19.22 -7.95 -18.29
CA GLY A 48 19.56 -9.04 -19.19
C GLY A 48 18.39 -9.40 -20.10
N ASP A 49 17.99 -10.66 -20.09
CA ASP A 49 16.89 -11.18 -20.92
C ASP A 49 15.50 -11.06 -20.26
N ARG A 50 15.42 -10.47 -19.06
CA ARG A 50 14.17 -10.35 -18.29
C ARG A 50 13.65 -8.91 -18.31
N ASP A 51 12.35 -8.77 -18.53
CA ASP A 51 11.64 -7.52 -18.30
C ASP A 51 11.49 -7.27 -16.80
N ILE A 52 11.63 -6.02 -16.39
CA ILE A 52 11.48 -5.59 -15.00
C ILE A 52 10.05 -5.10 -14.82
N LEU A 53 9.45 -5.44 -13.67
CA LEU A 53 8.12 -4.94 -13.32
C LEU A 53 8.13 -3.41 -13.27
N PRO A 54 7.08 -2.75 -13.76
CA PRO A 54 6.97 -1.29 -13.68
C PRO A 54 7.13 -0.78 -12.25
N LEU A 55 7.65 0.44 -12.12
CA LEU A 55 7.72 1.13 -10.84
C LEU A 55 6.30 1.49 -10.35
N GLU A 56 5.84 0.83 -9.28
CA GLU A 56 4.49 1.01 -8.72
C GLU A 56 4.38 2.18 -7.73
N GLY A 57 5.49 2.57 -7.09
CA GLY A 57 5.49 3.65 -6.09
C GLY A 57 5.48 5.06 -6.68
N ARG A 58 5.16 6.04 -5.85
CA ARG A 58 5.29 7.48 -6.15
C ARG A 58 6.37 8.08 -5.26
N SER A 59 7.22 8.93 -5.83
CA SER A 59 8.22 9.62 -5.03
C SER A 59 7.57 10.59 -4.05
N PHE A 60 8.03 10.59 -2.81
CA PHE A 60 7.65 11.58 -1.79
C PHE A 60 8.74 12.62 -1.55
N ALA A 61 9.75 12.74 -2.42
CA ALA A 61 10.87 13.67 -2.26
C ALA A 61 10.42 15.13 -2.12
N HIS A 62 9.25 15.51 -2.68
CA HIS A 62 8.65 16.83 -2.48
C HIS A 62 8.33 17.14 -1.02
N LEU A 63 7.94 16.14 -0.23
CA LEU A 63 7.72 16.29 1.22
C LEU A 63 9.01 16.60 1.98
N LEU A 64 10.15 16.09 1.49
CA LEU A 64 11.48 16.38 2.04
C LEU A 64 11.90 17.83 1.73
N ARG A 65 11.41 18.39 0.61
CA ARG A 65 11.63 19.78 0.21
C ARG A 65 10.69 20.76 0.91
N GLY A 66 9.60 20.29 1.51
CA GLY A 66 8.66 21.07 2.30
C GLY A 66 7.33 21.38 1.62
N GLU A 67 7.06 20.72 0.50
CA GLU A 67 5.70 20.68 -0.05
C GLU A 67 4.84 19.73 0.80
N GLU A 68 3.55 20.05 0.98
CA GLU A 68 2.62 19.21 1.77
C GLU A 68 1.53 18.58 0.90
N ARG A 69 1.70 18.58 -0.42
CA ARG A 69 0.75 17.91 -1.33
C ARG A 69 0.78 16.39 -1.11
N PRO A 70 -0.36 15.69 -1.30
CA PRO A 70 -0.41 14.24 -1.16
C PRO A 70 0.61 13.51 -2.04
N VAL A 71 1.10 12.37 -1.54
CA VAL A 71 1.92 11.43 -2.33
C VAL A 71 1.04 10.68 -3.33
N HIS A 72 -0.18 10.33 -2.90
CA HIS A 72 -1.20 9.67 -3.71
C HIS A 72 -2.51 10.43 -3.65
N GLU A 73 -3.11 10.64 -4.82
CA GLU A 73 -4.53 11.02 -4.94
C GLU A 73 -5.39 9.79 -5.27
N GLU A 74 -4.75 8.79 -5.89
CA GLU A 74 -5.26 7.47 -6.16
C GLU A 74 -5.33 6.58 -4.90
N PRO A 75 -6.16 5.52 -4.92
CA PRO A 75 -6.14 4.52 -3.86
C PRO A 75 -4.83 3.72 -3.87
N ILE A 76 -4.36 3.36 -2.68
CA ILE A 76 -3.30 2.37 -2.47
C ILE A 76 -3.90 1.12 -1.80
N PHE A 77 -3.30 -0.04 -2.07
CA PHE A 77 -3.90 -1.34 -1.83
C PHE A 77 -2.99 -2.28 -1.04
N TRP A 78 -3.61 -3.20 -0.31
CA TRP A 78 -2.92 -4.29 0.36
C TRP A 78 -3.72 -5.58 0.26
N GLU A 79 -3.00 -6.68 0.15
CA GLU A 79 -3.46 -8.02 0.47
C GLU A 79 -2.41 -8.68 1.36
N HIS A 80 -2.85 -9.42 2.36
CA HIS A 80 -1.99 -10.29 3.16
C HIS A 80 -2.80 -11.40 3.82
N GLU A 81 -2.61 -12.64 3.37
CA GLU A 81 -3.22 -13.84 3.96
C GLU A 81 -4.76 -13.76 4.05
N GLY A 82 -5.41 -13.28 2.99
CA GLY A 82 -6.87 -13.12 2.89
C GLY A 82 -7.39 -11.84 3.56
N ASN A 83 -6.51 -11.06 4.21
CA ASN A 83 -6.82 -9.72 4.67
C ASN A 83 -6.61 -8.74 3.52
N ARG A 84 -7.52 -7.79 3.39
CA ARG A 84 -7.51 -6.84 2.28
C ARG A 84 -7.81 -5.45 2.73
N ALA A 85 -7.17 -4.46 2.10
CA ALA A 85 -7.39 -3.07 2.43
C ALA A 85 -7.18 -2.14 1.24
N VAL A 86 -7.85 -0.99 1.30
CA VAL A 86 -7.73 0.15 0.39
C VAL A 86 -7.60 1.41 1.23
N ARG A 87 -6.72 2.33 0.83
CA ARG A 87 -6.68 3.69 1.40
C ARG A 87 -6.75 4.72 0.28
N LYS A 88 -7.70 5.65 0.39
CA LYS A 88 -7.86 6.79 -0.51
C LYS A 88 -8.10 8.05 0.32
N GLY A 89 -7.06 8.87 0.47
CA GLY A 89 -7.08 10.01 1.39
C GLY A 89 -7.36 9.56 2.82
N LYS A 90 -8.43 10.11 3.41
CA LYS A 90 -8.90 9.76 4.75
C LYS A 90 -9.68 8.45 4.83
N TRP A 91 -10.16 7.93 3.70
CA TRP A 91 -10.97 6.73 3.70
C TRP A 91 -10.09 5.49 3.71
N LYS A 92 -10.40 4.57 4.61
CA LYS A 92 -9.82 3.23 4.64
C LYS A 92 -10.94 2.20 4.57
N LEU A 93 -10.85 1.33 3.56
CA LEU A 93 -11.68 0.14 3.45
C LEU A 93 -10.83 -1.07 3.89
N VAL A 94 -11.34 -1.93 4.75
CA VAL A 94 -10.60 -3.10 5.24
C VAL A 94 -11.53 -4.29 5.45
N ALA A 95 -11.03 -5.50 5.23
CA ALA A 95 -11.70 -6.73 5.60
C ALA A 95 -10.68 -7.75 6.12
N LEU A 96 -11.04 -8.40 7.22
CA LEU A 96 -10.28 -9.49 7.83
C LEU A 96 -10.71 -10.82 7.22
N ASN A 97 -9.79 -11.62 6.65
CA ASN A 97 -10.05 -12.98 6.14
C ASN A 97 -11.37 -13.12 5.35
N HIS A 98 -11.53 -12.35 4.27
CA HIS A 98 -12.75 -12.34 3.42
C HIS A 98 -14.08 -12.02 4.14
N ARG A 99 -14.04 -11.49 5.37
CA ARG A 99 -15.23 -10.92 6.02
C ARG A 99 -15.80 -9.76 5.20
N PRO A 100 -17.04 -9.31 5.51
CA PRO A 100 -17.59 -8.11 4.91
C PRO A 100 -16.65 -6.92 5.07
N TRP A 101 -16.66 -6.04 4.08
CA TRP A 101 -15.90 -4.80 4.11
C TRP A 101 -16.37 -3.87 5.22
N GLU A 102 -15.40 -3.26 5.90
CA GLU A 102 -15.61 -2.20 6.88
C GLU A 102 -14.95 -0.92 6.37
N LEU A 103 -15.61 0.21 6.60
CA LEU A 103 -15.18 1.51 6.10
C LEU A 103 -14.93 2.47 7.26
N TYR A 104 -13.78 3.14 7.25
CA TYR A 104 -13.37 4.07 8.30
C TYR A 104 -12.91 5.41 7.72
N ASP A 105 -13.15 6.48 8.48
CA ASP A 105 -12.49 7.77 8.31
C ASP A 105 -11.26 7.80 9.22
N ILE A 106 -10.08 7.53 8.66
CA ILE A 106 -8.84 7.35 9.44
C ILE A 106 -8.31 8.66 10.01
N ASP A 107 -8.76 9.82 9.51
CA ASP A 107 -8.37 11.11 10.06
C ASP A 107 -9.12 11.38 11.37
N ALA A 108 -10.39 10.97 11.45
CA ALA A 108 -11.23 11.10 12.63
C ALA A 108 -11.09 9.90 13.60
N ASP A 109 -10.80 8.71 13.09
CA ASP A 109 -10.78 7.45 13.84
C ASP A 109 -9.61 6.57 13.38
N ARG A 110 -8.40 6.95 13.79
CA ARG A 110 -7.16 6.20 13.50
C ARG A 110 -7.17 4.76 14.03
N THR A 111 -8.05 4.47 14.97
CA THR A 111 -8.18 3.18 15.66
C THR A 111 -9.25 2.26 15.06
N GLU A 112 -9.95 2.71 14.01
CA GLU A 112 -10.90 1.88 13.25
C GLU A 112 -12.03 1.32 14.13
N THR A 113 -12.58 2.15 15.00
CA THR A 113 -13.60 1.78 15.98
C THR A 113 -15.04 2.01 15.48
N ARG A 114 -15.24 2.93 14.53
CA ARG A 114 -16.56 3.26 13.98
C ARG A 114 -16.65 2.87 12.51
N ASN A 115 -17.24 1.71 12.26
CA ASN A 115 -17.52 1.24 10.90
C ASN A 115 -18.67 2.03 10.25
N LEU A 116 -18.38 2.67 9.12
CA LEU A 116 -19.27 3.52 8.32
C LEU A 116 -19.81 2.83 7.06
N ALA A 117 -19.58 1.53 6.87
CA ALA A 117 -19.93 0.82 5.65
C ALA A 117 -21.42 0.93 5.29
N ASN A 118 -22.31 0.79 6.28
CA ASN A 118 -23.76 0.92 6.11
C ASN A 118 -24.20 2.37 5.85
N GLU A 119 -23.44 3.35 6.35
CA GLU A 119 -23.71 4.78 6.13
C GLU A 119 -23.24 5.25 4.74
N LYS A 120 -22.26 4.56 4.13
CA LYS A 120 -21.62 4.94 2.86
C LYS A 120 -21.47 3.76 1.88
N PRO A 121 -22.56 3.06 1.51
CA PRO A 121 -22.48 1.86 0.68
C PRO A 121 -21.98 2.12 -0.75
N ALA A 122 -22.17 3.33 -1.28
CA ALA A 122 -21.63 3.71 -2.59
C ALA A 122 -20.09 3.79 -2.57
N LEU A 123 -19.52 4.36 -1.51
CA LEU A 123 -18.06 4.46 -1.36
C LEU A 123 -17.43 3.08 -1.06
N VAL A 124 -18.13 2.23 -0.31
CA VAL A 124 -17.71 0.82 -0.14
C VAL A 124 -17.59 0.14 -1.49
N ARG A 125 -18.61 0.25 -2.35
CA ARG A 125 -18.56 -0.31 -3.71
C ARG A 125 -17.41 0.25 -4.53
N GLU A 126 -17.28 1.57 -4.64
CA GLU A 126 -16.17 2.21 -5.38
C GLU A 126 -14.80 1.67 -4.96
N LEU A 127 -14.53 1.61 -3.64
CA LEU A 127 -13.22 1.19 -3.14
C LEU A 127 -13.03 -0.33 -3.25
N SER A 128 -14.08 -1.13 -3.06
CA SER A 128 -13.99 -2.60 -3.24
C SER A 128 -13.78 -2.98 -4.70
N ASP A 129 -14.49 -2.36 -5.64
CA ASP A 129 -14.28 -2.56 -7.08
C ASP A 129 -12.85 -2.18 -7.49
N ALA A 130 -12.32 -1.08 -6.95
CA ALA A 130 -10.93 -0.68 -7.19
C ALA A 130 -9.93 -1.69 -6.61
N TRP A 131 -10.22 -2.29 -5.46
CA TRP A 131 -9.38 -3.34 -4.88
C TRP A 131 -9.40 -4.61 -5.74
N GLU A 132 -10.57 -5.03 -6.23
CA GLU A 132 -10.71 -6.21 -7.08
C GLU A 132 -9.92 -6.05 -8.39
N ALA A 133 -10.04 -4.89 -9.04
CA ALA A 133 -9.26 -4.59 -10.25
C ALA A 133 -7.74 -4.59 -9.99
N TRP A 134 -7.30 -4.06 -8.84
CA TRP A 134 -5.90 -4.11 -8.45
C TRP A 134 -5.44 -5.56 -8.15
N ALA A 135 -6.26 -6.34 -7.44
CA ALA A 135 -5.97 -7.70 -7.06
C ALA A 135 -5.84 -8.62 -8.29
N GLU A 136 -6.72 -8.45 -9.29
CA GLU A 136 -6.64 -9.17 -10.57
C GLU A 136 -5.34 -8.83 -11.32
N ARG A 137 -5.01 -7.53 -11.44
CA ARG A 137 -3.76 -7.08 -12.09
C ARG A 137 -2.51 -7.62 -11.40
N CYS A 138 -2.55 -7.76 -10.08
CA CYS A 138 -1.44 -8.25 -9.26
C CYS A 138 -1.46 -9.77 -9.08
N GLU A 139 -2.37 -10.49 -9.74
CA GLU A 139 -2.49 -11.96 -9.65
C GLU A 139 -2.61 -12.44 -8.19
N VAL A 140 -3.41 -11.73 -7.40
CA VAL A 140 -3.66 -12.09 -6.00
C VAL A 140 -4.42 -13.42 -5.94
N GLU A 141 -3.78 -14.41 -5.35
CA GLU A 141 -4.33 -15.75 -5.17
C GLU A 141 -5.19 -15.85 -3.91
N GLU A 142 -6.27 -16.64 -3.99
CA GLU A 142 -7.17 -16.87 -2.87
C GLU A 142 -6.45 -17.60 -1.73
N TRP A 143 -6.42 -16.98 -0.53
CA TRP A 143 -5.67 -17.50 0.61
C TRP A 143 -6.11 -18.92 1.00
N GLY A 144 -7.41 -19.22 0.91
CA GLY A 144 -7.92 -20.56 1.17
C GLY A 144 -7.38 -21.63 0.19
N ALA A 145 -7.08 -21.24 -1.06
CA ALA A 145 -6.45 -22.11 -2.04
C ALA A 145 -4.97 -22.32 -1.72
N ILE A 146 -4.24 -21.24 -1.39
CA ILE A 146 -2.84 -21.30 -0.95
C ILE A 146 -2.69 -22.25 0.24
N GLN A 147 -3.56 -22.13 1.25
CA GLN A 147 -3.53 -23.00 2.42
C GLN A 147 -3.75 -24.49 2.08
N ARG A 148 -4.58 -24.81 1.07
CA ARG A 148 -4.76 -26.19 0.61
C ARG A 148 -3.49 -26.73 -0.03
N LEU A 149 -2.89 -25.96 -0.94
CA LEU A 149 -1.63 -26.32 -1.61
C LEU A 149 -0.49 -26.54 -0.61
N MET A 150 -0.38 -25.67 0.41
CA MET A 150 0.62 -25.81 1.46
C MET A 150 0.45 -27.13 2.23
N ARG A 151 -0.78 -27.47 2.65
CA ARG A 151 -1.07 -28.74 3.36
C ARG A 151 -0.77 -29.97 2.51
N GLU A 152 -1.10 -29.93 1.23
CA GLU A 152 -0.84 -31.03 0.29
C GLU A 152 0.66 -31.26 0.08
N SER A 153 1.44 -30.18 -0.04
CA SER A 153 2.91 -30.21 -0.15
C SER A 153 3.57 -30.78 1.11
N GLU A 154 3.05 -30.43 2.30
CA GLU A 154 3.54 -30.96 3.58
C GLU A 154 3.23 -32.44 3.76
N ALA A 155 2.06 -32.92 3.30
CA ALA A 155 1.71 -34.33 3.35
C ALA A 155 2.63 -35.18 2.46
N GLN A 156 2.90 -34.73 1.24
CA GLN A 156 3.80 -35.43 0.30
C GLN A 156 5.24 -35.54 0.80
N LYS A 157 5.73 -34.57 1.58
CA LYS A 157 7.07 -34.62 2.20
C LYS A 157 7.16 -35.57 3.40
N LYS A 158 6.04 -35.99 3.99
CA LYS A 158 6.02 -36.94 5.12
C LYS A 158 5.95 -38.39 4.66
N ASP A 159 5.50 -38.63 3.42
CA ASP A 159 5.31 -39.95 2.84
C ASP A 159 6.50 -40.44 1.96
N GLY A 160 7.60 -39.66 1.88
CA GLY A 160 8.82 -40.00 1.12
C GLY A 160 10.08 -39.90 1.98
#